data_AF-A0A7J9AVB4-F1
#
_entry.id   AF-A0A7J9AVB4-F1
#
_cell.length_a   1.000
_cell.length_b   1.000
_cell.length_c   1.000
_cell.angle_alpha   90.00
_cell.angle_beta   90.00
_cell.angle_gamma   90.00
#
_symmetry.space_group_name_H-M   'P 1'
#
loop_
_entity.id
_entity.type
_entity.pdbx_description
1 polymer ?
#
loop_
_entity_poly.entity_id
_entity_poly.type
_entity_poly.pdbx_seq_one_letter_code
_entity_poly.pdbx_strand_id
1 'polypeptide(L)'
;EAIGYSRGIWVGWKDLLRVDIIRSHPQFVLIRHFSMTGFFVFVYGSPDHCKRRWLWEVLNMTIPCFDFPWVVIGDFNAILAFNEK
;
A
#
# COMPACT_ATOMS: atom_id res chain seq x y z
N GLU A 1 4.42 -12.92 0.86
CA GLU A 1 4.32 -13.47 -0.50
C GLU A 1 5.10 -12.64 -1.49
N ALA A 2 6.41 -12.71 -1.36
CA ALA A 2 7.29 -12.98 -2.48
C ALA A 2 7.94 -14.33 -2.14
N ILE A 3 7.82 -15.32 -3.02
CA ILE A 3 8.52 -16.61 -2.90
C ILE A 3 9.16 -16.82 -4.28
N GLY A 4 10.46 -16.49 -4.41
CA GLY A 4 11.19 -16.52 -5.68
C GLY A 4 11.20 -15.18 -6.45
N TYR A 5 11.39 -15.23 -7.77
CA TYR A 5 11.48 -14.06 -8.69
C TYR A 5 10.12 -13.50 -9.14
N SER A 6 9.01 -14.04 -8.63
CA SER A 6 7.67 -13.65 -9.04
C SER A 6 6.94 -12.96 -7.89
N ARG A 7 6.50 -11.72 -8.16
CA ARG A 7 5.67 -10.83 -7.33
C ARG A 7 6.44 -10.08 -6.24
N GLY A 8 6.20 -8.77 -6.16
CA GLY A 8 6.78 -7.85 -5.19
C GLY A 8 6.41 -6.41 -5.53
N ILE A 9 6.45 -5.54 -4.53
CA ILE A 9 6.18 -4.11 -4.69
C ILE A 9 7.51 -3.39 -4.67
N TRP A 10 7.77 -2.61 -5.72
CA TRP A 10 8.92 -1.71 -5.78
C TRP A 10 8.40 -0.28 -5.67
N VAL A 11 8.99 0.48 -4.75
CA VAL A 11 8.71 1.91 -4.61
C VAL A 11 10.02 2.63 -4.93
N GLY A 12 9.98 3.48 -5.95
CA GLY A 12 11.12 4.30 -6.36
C GLY A 12 10.84 5.78 -6.09
N TRP A 13 11.86 6.52 -5.70
CA TRP A 13 11.80 7.96 -5.49
C TRP A 13 13.11 8.62 -5.96
N LYS A 14 13.07 9.94 -6.15
CA LYS A 14 14.27 10.73 -6.48
C LYS A 14 15.09 10.97 -5.21
N ASP A 15 16.41 11.06 -5.33
CA ASP A 15 17.33 11.27 -4.19
C ASP A 15 17.06 12.56 -3.40
N LEU A 16 16.45 13.55 -4.04
CA LEU A 16 16.02 14.81 -3.41
C LEU A 16 14.85 14.63 -2.43
N LEU A 17 14.14 13.50 -2.49
CA LEU A 17 13.02 13.19 -1.62
C LEU A 17 13.53 12.37 -0.44
N ARG A 18 13.29 12.86 0.78
CA ARG A 18 13.53 12.09 1.99
C ARG A 18 12.29 11.26 2.29
N VAL A 19 12.43 9.95 2.16
CA VAL A 19 11.36 8.97 2.32
C VAL A 19 11.71 8.01 3.45
N ASP A 20 10.79 7.83 4.39
CA ASP A 20 10.85 6.77 5.39
C ASP A 20 9.93 5.61 4.98
N ILE A 21 10.48 4.39 4.95
CA ILE A 21 9.68 3.17 4.83
C ILE A 21 9.19 2.82 6.23
N ILE A 22 7.89 2.98 6.48
CA ILE A 22 7.29 2.70 7.80
C ILE A 22 6.95 1.23 7.93
N ARG A 23 6.36 0.65 6.88
CA ARG A 23 5.96 -0.76 6.88
C ARG A 23 6.11 -1.37 5.50
N SER A 24 6.77 -2.53 5.47
CA SER A 24 6.80 -3.41 4.31
C SER A 24 5.94 -4.63 4.59
N HIS A 25 4.99 -4.92 3.69
CA HIS A 25 4.09 -6.04 3.76
C HIS A 25 4.00 -6.71 2.37
N PRO A 26 3.79 -8.03 2.29
CA PRO A 26 3.62 -8.73 1.01
C PRO A 26 2.67 -8.10 -0.02
N GLN A 27 1.66 -7.38 0.45
CA GLN A 27 0.61 -6.80 -0.39
C GLN A 27 0.58 -5.26 -0.34
N PHE A 28 1.44 -4.62 0.45
CA PHE A 28 1.57 -3.16 0.43
C PHE A 28 2.90 -2.65 0.99
N VAL A 29 3.30 -1.44 0.61
CA VAL A 29 4.40 -0.69 1.23
C VAL A 29 3.85 0.65 1.70
N LEU A 30 3.98 0.94 2.99
CA LEU A 30 3.66 2.24 3.58
C LEU A 30 4.93 3.06 3.74
N ILE A 31 4.92 4.25 3.16
CA ILE A 31 5.99 5.25 3.30
C ILE A 31 5.46 6.56 3.87
N ARG A 32 6.38 7.37 4.38
CA ARG A 32 6.14 8.77 4.73
C ARG A 32 7.15 9.66 4.04
N HIS A 33 6.66 10.75 3.45
CA HIS A 33 7.51 11.80 2.92
C HIS A 33 7.75 12.87 4.00
N PHE A 34 9.02 13.15 4.32
CA PHE A 34 9.33 14.11 5.38
C PHE A 34 8.77 15.50 5.14
N SER A 35 8.86 16.01 3.91
CA SER A 35 8.52 17.41 3.62
C SER A 35 7.02 17.64 3.41
N MET A 36 6.23 16.60 3.12
CA MET A 36 4.77 16.73 2.94
C MET A 36 3.97 16.29 4.16
N THR A 37 4.63 15.78 5.21
CA THR A 37 3.99 15.24 6.43
C THR A 37 2.93 14.16 6.19
N GLY A 38 2.78 13.65 4.96
CA GLY A 38 1.74 12.70 4.58
C GLY A 38 2.23 11.27 4.39
N PHE A 39 1.28 10.33 4.42
CA PHE A 39 1.49 8.90 4.31
C PHE A 39 1.05 8.39 2.93
N PHE A 40 1.86 7.52 2.32
CA PHE A 40 1.53 6.91 1.04
C PHE A 40 1.60 5.39 1.18
N VAL A 41 0.52 4.73 0.81
CA VAL A 41 0.43 3.27 0.78
C VAL A 41 0.34 2.81 -0.65
N PHE A 42 1.34 2.05 -1.09
CA PHE A 42 1.37 1.40 -2.40
C PHE A 42 0.88 -0.03 -2.24
N VAL A 43 -0.22 -0.39 -2.89
CA VAL A 43 -0.89 -1.68 -2.75
C VAL A 43 -0.69 -2.54 -4.00
N TYR A 44 -0.40 -3.83 -3.76
CA TYR A 44 -0.53 -4.89 -4.74
C TYR A 44 -1.29 -6.05 -4.10
N GLY A 45 -2.62 -5.98 -4.18
CA GLY A 45 -3.55 -6.90 -3.55
C GLY A 45 -3.52 -8.27 -4.22
N SER A 46 -3.73 -9.33 -3.44
CA SER A 46 -3.83 -10.68 -3.97
C SER A 46 -5.15 -10.88 -4.71
N PRO A 47 -5.17 -11.63 -5.83
CA PRO A 47 -6.42 -12.08 -6.44
C PRO A 47 -7.21 -13.01 -5.50
N ASP A 48 -6.53 -13.67 -4.57
CA ASP A 48 -7.15 -14.48 -3.51
C ASP A 48 -8.00 -13.60 -2.57
N HIS A 49 -9.28 -13.94 -2.49
CA HIS A 49 -10.26 -13.18 -1.72
C HIS A 49 -9.99 -13.16 -0.22
N CYS A 50 -9.51 -14.27 0.37
CA CYS A 50 -9.18 -14.35 1.79
C CYS A 50 -7.98 -13.46 2.13
N LYS A 51 -6.92 -13.52 1.31
CA LYS A 51 -5.73 -12.67 1.47
C LYS A 51 -6.05 -11.19 1.29
N ARG A 52 -6.99 -10.87 0.39
CA ARG A 52 -7.45 -9.50 0.16
C ARG A 52 -8.32 -8.97 1.31
N ARG A 53 -9.18 -9.79 1.91
CA ARG A 53 -9.90 -9.40 3.13
C ARG A 53 -8.93 -9.03 4.26
N TRP A 54 -7.92 -9.86 4.47
CA TRP A 54 -6.87 -9.59 5.45
C TRP A 54 -6.09 -8.31 5.15
N LEU A 55 -5.80 -8.03 3.88
CA LEU A 55 -5.18 -6.78 3.47
C LEU A 55 -5.98 -5.57 3.97
N TRP A 56 -7.30 -5.54 3.80
CA TRP A 56 -8.14 -4.43 4.25
C TRP A 56 -8.10 -4.24 5.77
N GLU A 57 -8.15 -5.33 6.53
CA GLU A 57 -8.03 -5.29 7.99
C GLU A 57 -6.69 -4.70 8.42
N VAL A 58 -5.58 -5.16 7.80
CA VAL A 58 -4.24 -4.65 8.10
C VAL A 58 -4.11 -3.18 7.71
N LEU A 59 -4.63 -2.76 6.56
CA LEU A 59 -4.60 -1.35 6.15
C LEU A 59 -5.33 -0.46 7.16
N ASN A 60 -6.52 -0.86 7.59
CA ASN A 60 -7.31 -0.12 8.58
C ASN A 60 -6.59 0.02 9.93
N MET A 61 -5.77 -0.96 10.33
CA MET A 61 -4.97 -0.90 11.55
C MET A 61 -3.65 -0.14 11.39
N THR A 62 -3.14 -0.01 10.15
CA THR A 62 -1.79 0.54 9.89
C THR A 62 -1.83 2.01 9.55
N ILE A 63 -2.83 2.45 8.77
CA ILE A 63 -2.89 3.83 8.31
C ILE A 63 -3.23 4.72 9.51
N PRO A 64 -2.40 5.72 9.84
CA PRO A 64 -2.69 6.61 10.94
C PRO A 64 -3.96 7.42 10.64
N CYS A 65 -4.98 7.25 11.48
CA CYS A 65 -6.32 7.81 11.25
C CYS A 65 -6.46 9.29 11.63
N PHE A 66 -5.46 9.91 12.26
CA PHE A 66 -5.60 11.26 12.82
C PHE A 66 -4.37 12.14 12.51
N ASP A 67 -4.65 13.39 12.17
CA ASP A 67 -3.73 14.54 12.00
C ASP A 67 -2.84 14.62 10.75
N PHE A 68 -2.84 13.62 9.87
CA PHE A 68 -1.99 13.65 8.68
C PHE A 68 -2.72 13.20 7.41
N PRO A 69 -2.46 13.86 6.26
CA PRO A 69 -3.01 13.42 4.98
C PRO A 69 -2.41 12.06 4.60
N TRP A 70 -3.24 11.19 4.04
CA TRP A 70 -2.82 9.89 3.55
C TRP A 70 -3.42 9.59 2.19
N VAL A 71 -2.72 8.75 1.43
CA VAL A 71 -3.12 8.28 0.11
C VAL A 71 -2.85 6.78 0.03
N VAL A 72 -3.83 6.01 -0.46
CA VAL A 72 -3.68 4.58 -0.76
C VAL A 72 -3.92 4.39 -2.24
N ILE A 73 -2.94 3.83 -2.96
CA ILE A 73 -2.96 3.67 -4.41
C ILE A 73 -2.33 2.34 -4.82
N GLY A 74 -2.71 1.86 -6.00
CA GLY A 74 -2.15 0.65 -6.60
C GLY A 74 -3.23 -0.25 -7.18
N ASP A 75 -2.90 -1.52 -7.33
CA ASP A 75 -3.83 -2.55 -7.78
C ASP A 75 -4.37 -3.31 -6.57
N PHE A 76 -5.66 -3.11 -6.26
CA PHE A 76 -6.31 -3.78 -5.14
C PHE A 76 -6.80 -5.19 -5.48
N ASN A 77 -6.80 -5.59 -6.76
CA ASN A 77 -7.46 -6.81 -7.25
C ASN A 77 -8.91 -6.95 -6.71
N ALA A 78 -9.62 -5.82 -6.62
CA ALA A 78 -11.00 -5.72 -6.17
C ALA A 78 -11.82 -4.88 -7.13
N ILE A 79 -13.10 -5.24 -7.25
CA ILE A 79 -14.11 -4.45 -7.96
C ILE A 79 -14.74 -3.52 -6.93
N LEU A 80 -14.69 -2.22 -7.19
CA LEU A 80 -15.30 -1.17 -6.37
C LEU A 80 -16.78 -0.98 -6.73
N ALA A 81 -17.12 -1.07 -8.02
CA ALA A 81 -18.46 -0.84 -8.51
C ALA A 81 -18.87 -1.86 -9.58
N PHE A 82 -20.18 -2.12 -9.69
CA PHE A 82 -20.72 -3.12 -10.61
C PHE A 82 -20.34 -2.89 -12.08
N ASN A 83 -20.06 -1.64 -12.45
CA ASN A 83 -19.70 -1.21 -13.81
C ASN A 83 -18.19 -1.27 -14.13
N GLU A 84 -17.35 -1.78 -13.23
CA GLU A 84 -15.93 -2.04 -13.51
C GLU A 84 -15.69 -3.39 -14.23
N LYS A 85 -16.76 -4.07 -14.68
CA LYS A 85 -16.70 -5.34 -15.40
C LYS A 85 -17.29 -5.24 -16.80
#